data_AF-A0A659UNE7-F1
#
_entry.id   AF-A0A659UNE7-F1
#
_cell.length_a   1.000
_cell.length_b   1.000
_cell.length_c   1.000
_cell.angle_alpha   90.00
_cell.angle_beta   90.00
_cell.angle_gamma   90.00
#
_symmetry.space_group_name_H-M   'P 1'
#
loop_
_entity.id
_entity.type
_entity.pdbx_description
1 polymer ?
#
loop_
_entity_poly.entity_id
_entity_poly.type
_entity_poly.pdbx_seq_one_letter_code
_entity_poly.pdbx_strand_id
1 'polypeptide(L)'
;AASGARAVTGWIAANRTQLLPILDRHPATLAKALVPYGDPQNPMTVTSATQQPDKATEWWDAYCAEHGVALGIGPWGEARTVYTSDIFESRFVEGARRANHLGLDLFMPAGTRLYTPLAATVRSVEIE
;
A
#
# COMPACT_ATOMS: atom_id res chain seq x y z
N ALA A 1 -15.62 -5.68 -15.74
CA ALA A 1 -14.54 -4.67 -15.73
C ALA A 1 -14.80 -3.59 -16.77
N ALA A 2 -14.40 -2.34 -16.54
CA ALA A 2 -14.47 -1.27 -17.57
C ALA A 2 -13.51 -1.56 -18.74
N SER A 3 -13.65 -0.86 -19.87
CA SER A 3 -12.81 -1.04 -21.06
C SER A 3 -11.32 -0.87 -20.77
N GLY A 4 -10.95 0.21 -20.08
CA GLY A 4 -9.57 0.48 -19.68
C GLY A 4 -8.98 -0.64 -18.81
N ALA A 5 -9.75 -1.14 -17.83
CA ALA A 5 -9.32 -2.25 -16.99
C ALA A 5 -9.06 -3.53 -17.80
N ARG A 6 -9.91 -3.85 -18.79
CA ARG A 6 -9.68 -4.99 -19.70
C ARG A 6 -8.42 -4.82 -20.55
N ALA A 7 -8.16 -3.61 -21.05
CA ALA A 7 -6.97 -3.33 -21.85
C ALA A 7 -5.69 -3.53 -21.02
N VAL A 8 -5.65 -3.01 -19.79
CA VAL A 8 -4.51 -3.16 -18.87
C VAL A 8 -4.31 -4.62 -18.48
N THR A 9 -5.36 -5.34 -18.09
CA THR A 9 -5.23 -6.76 -17.70
C THR A 9 -4.78 -7.63 -18.88
N GLY A 10 -5.30 -7.37 -20.08
CA GLY A 10 -4.87 -8.05 -21.31
C GLY A 10 -3.39 -7.79 -21.61
N TRP A 11 -2.94 -6.53 -21.49
CA TRP A 11 -1.54 -6.18 -21.69
C TRP A 11 -0.62 -6.86 -20.65
N ILE A 12 -0.98 -6.85 -19.36
CA ILE A 12 -0.21 -7.53 -18.32
C ILE A 12 -0.13 -9.03 -18.62
N ALA A 13 -1.25 -9.67 -18.97
CA ALA A 13 -1.27 -11.10 -19.28
C ALA A 13 -0.33 -11.45 -20.45
N ALA A 14 -0.30 -10.61 -21.49
CA ALA A 14 0.55 -10.81 -22.66
C ALA A 14 2.05 -10.55 -22.38
N ASN A 15 2.38 -9.68 -21.42
CA ASN A 15 3.76 -9.24 -21.15
C ASN A 15 4.34 -9.79 -19.84
N ARG A 16 3.58 -10.56 -19.05
CA ARG A 16 3.97 -10.98 -17.69
C ARG A 16 5.32 -11.69 -17.59
N THR A 17 5.77 -12.36 -18.64
CA THR A 17 7.06 -13.07 -18.68
C THR A 17 8.25 -12.15 -18.92
N GLN A 18 8.00 -10.91 -19.36
CA GLN A 18 9.02 -9.88 -19.58
C GLN A 18 9.11 -8.90 -18.40
N LEU A 19 8.15 -8.96 -17.46
CA LEU A 19 8.16 -8.11 -16.28
C LEU A 19 9.24 -8.60 -15.31
N LEU A 20 10.11 -7.67 -14.89
CA LEU A 20 11.16 -7.90 -13.92
C LEU A 20 10.65 -7.68 -12.49
N PRO A 21 11.30 -8.29 -11.48
CA PRO A 21 10.98 -8.06 -10.08
C PRO A 21 11.15 -6.59 -9.67
N ILE A 22 10.20 -6.08 -8.87
CA ILE A 22 10.29 -4.75 -8.25
C ILE A 22 11.19 -4.76 -7.00
N LEU A 23 11.34 -5.93 -6.37
CA LEU A 23 12.06 -6.17 -5.12
C LEU A 23 13.13 -7.25 -5.31
N ASP A 24 14.20 -7.18 -4.52
CA ASP A 24 15.29 -8.17 -4.52
C ASP A 24 14.80 -9.59 -4.22
N ARG A 25 13.82 -9.72 -3.32
CA ARG A 25 13.20 -10.99 -2.95
C ARG A 25 11.74 -11.00 -3.36
N HIS A 26 11.30 -12.10 -3.96
CA HIS A 26 9.93 -12.25 -4.40
C HIS A 26 8.95 -12.20 -3.19
N PRO A 27 7.94 -11.31 -3.16
CA PRO A 27 7.01 -11.15 -2.03
C PRO A 27 6.34 -12.45 -1.52
N ALA A 28 6.07 -13.38 -2.44
CA ALA A 28 5.51 -14.69 -2.07
C ALA A 28 6.42 -15.48 -1.11
N THR A 29 7.73 -15.26 -1.14
CA THR A 29 8.74 -15.95 -0.31
C THR A 29 9.00 -15.29 1.04
N LEU A 30 8.44 -14.10 1.28
CA LEU A 30 8.64 -13.37 2.52
C LEU A 30 7.59 -13.77 3.57
N ALA A 31 8.01 -13.83 4.84
CA ALA A 31 7.11 -13.84 5.98
C ALA A 31 6.35 -12.50 5.97
N LYS A 32 5.02 -12.57 5.96
CA LYS A 32 4.16 -11.42 5.66
C LYS A 32 2.92 -11.40 6.52
N ALA A 33 2.43 -10.21 6.81
CA ALA A 33 1.20 -9.98 7.56
C ALA A 33 0.39 -8.85 6.91
N LEU A 34 -0.92 -8.83 7.17
CA LEU A 34 -1.75 -7.68 6.84
C LEU A 34 -1.42 -6.53 7.78
N VAL A 35 -1.20 -5.34 7.23
CA VAL A 35 -1.13 -4.13 8.07
C VAL A 35 -2.54 -3.82 8.54
N PRO A 36 -2.78 -3.56 9.83
CA PRO A 36 -4.13 -3.64 10.41
C PRO A 36 -5.03 -2.44 10.11
N TYR A 37 -4.79 -1.70 9.02
CA TYR A 37 -5.57 -0.50 8.67
C TYR A 37 -7.05 -0.78 8.35
N GLY A 38 -7.40 -2.02 8.01
CA GLY A 38 -8.79 -2.48 7.88
C GLY A 38 -9.51 -2.70 9.21
N ASP A 39 -8.79 -2.73 10.34
CA ASP A 39 -9.38 -2.82 11.68
C ASP A 39 -9.37 -1.43 12.37
N PRO A 40 -10.52 -0.75 12.47
CA PRO A 40 -10.59 0.58 13.06
C PRO A 40 -10.34 0.62 14.57
N GLN A 41 -10.35 -0.54 15.24
CA GLN A 41 -10.09 -0.64 16.67
C GLN A 41 -8.64 -1.01 16.98
N ASN A 42 -7.86 -1.41 15.97
CA ASN A 42 -6.46 -1.75 16.17
C ASN A 42 -5.66 -0.53 16.68
N PRO A 43 -4.79 -0.68 17.69
CA PRO A 43 -4.01 0.42 18.24
C PRO A 43 -3.24 1.23 17.19
N MET A 44 -2.59 0.57 16.24
CA MET A 44 -1.87 1.23 15.14
C MET A 44 -2.82 2.07 14.30
N THR A 45 -3.96 1.52 13.91
CA THR A 45 -4.97 2.22 13.10
C THR A 45 -5.52 3.45 13.81
N VAL A 46 -5.81 3.34 15.11
CA VAL A 46 -6.26 4.47 15.93
C VAL A 46 -5.18 5.55 16.03
N THR A 47 -3.92 5.17 16.27
CA THR A 47 -2.81 6.15 16.31
C THR A 47 -2.57 6.83 14.96
N SER A 48 -2.65 6.09 13.87
CA SER A 48 -2.53 6.63 12.51
C SER A 48 -3.69 7.59 12.18
N ALA A 49 -4.94 7.19 12.48
CA ALA A 49 -6.11 8.04 12.27
C ALA A 49 -6.07 9.34 13.09
N THR A 50 -5.45 9.31 14.27
CA THR A 50 -5.23 10.50 15.13
C THR A 50 -3.96 11.27 14.77
N GLN A 51 -3.39 11.03 13.57
CA GLN A 51 -2.23 11.73 13.03
C GLN A 51 -0.97 11.63 13.91
N GLN A 52 -0.74 10.44 14.49
CA GLN A 52 0.47 10.11 15.24
C GLN A 52 1.29 9.04 14.48
N PRO A 53 1.89 9.38 13.32
CA PRO A 53 2.55 8.41 12.44
C PRO A 53 3.76 7.73 13.09
N ASP A 54 4.50 8.44 13.95
CA ASP A 54 5.65 7.86 14.67
C ASP A 54 5.22 6.71 15.58
N LYS A 55 4.13 6.90 16.35
CA LYS A 55 3.58 5.84 17.23
C LYS A 55 3.01 4.67 16.45
N ALA A 56 2.37 4.92 15.31
CA ALA A 56 1.89 3.87 14.42
C ALA A 56 3.06 3.07 13.85
N THR A 57 4.16 3.74 13.50
CA THR A 57 5.40 3.10 13.01
C THR A 57 6.06 2.28 14.10
N GLU A 58 6.22 2.83 15.31
CA GLU A 58 6.75 2.10 16.47
C GLU A 58 5.94 0.83 16.76
N TRP A 59 4.60 0.92 16.72
CA TRP A 59 3.73 -0.24 16.89
C TRP A 59 3.97 -1.30 15.81
N TRP A 60 4.02 -0.88 14.54
CA TRP A 60 4.20 -1.79 13.42
C TRP A 60 5.57 -2.48 13.45
N ASP A 61 6.62 -1.72 13.76
CA ASP A 61 7.98 -2.25 13.88
C ASP A 61 8.08 -3.26 15.03
N ALA A 62 7.46 -2.96 16.19
CA ALA A 62 7.39 -3.89 17.32
C ALA A 62 6.62 -5.17 16.94
N TYR A 63 5.47 -5.05 16.28
CA TYR A 63 4.69 -6.19 15.80
C TYR A 63 5.51 -7.04 14.83
N CYS A 64 6.22 -6.41 13.89
CA CYS A 64 7.07 -7.11 12.93
C CYS A 64 8.22 -7.85 13.60
N ALA A 65 8.90 -7.23 14.56
CA ALA A 65 9.99 -7.85 15.30
C ALA A 65 9.53 -9.06 16.11
N GLU A 66 8.37 -8.96 16.79
CA GLU A 66 7.79 -10.04 17.57
C GLU A 66 7.36 -11.24 16.69
N HIS A 67 6.79 -10.98 15.52
CA HIS A 67 6.19 -12.00 14.67
C HIS A 67 7.07 -12.43 13.49
N GLY A 68 8.27 -11.85 13.36
CA GLY A 68 9.18 -12.11 12.24
C GLY A 68 8.62 -11.69 10.87
N VAL A 69 7.80 -10.63 10.84
CA VAL A 69 7.21 -10.12 9.59
C VAL A 69 8.26 -9.32 8.82
N ALA A 70 8.51 -9.73 7.58
CA ALA A 70 9.44 -9.05 6.67
C ALA A 70 8.75 -8.18 5.62
N LEU A 71 7.42 -8.32 5.48
CA LEU A 71 6.60 -7.58 4.53
C LEU A 71 5.19 -7.38 5.08
N GLY A 72 4.77 -6.13 5.28
CA GLY A 72 3.37 -5.79 5.51
C GLY A 72 2.61 -5.64 4.18
N ILE A 73 1.35 -6.04 4.16
CA ILE A 73 0.47 -5.93 3.00
C ILE A 73 -0.72 -5.04 3.33
N GLY A 74 -0.93 -3.98 2.55
CA GLY A 74 -2.15 -3.17 2.55
C GLY A 74 -3.02 -3.53 1.35
N PRO A 75 -4.09 -4.32 1.51
CA PRO A 75 -4.84 -4.87 0.38
C PRO A 75 -5.68 -3.81 -0.35
N TRP A 76 -5.97 -4.10 -1.63
CA TRP A 76 -6.91 -3.31 -2.42
C TRP A 76 -8.33 -3.46 -1.88
N GLY A 77 -9.09 -2.38 -1.89
CA GLY A 77 -10.49 -2.33 -1.45
C GLY A 77 -10.66 -2.32 0.07
N GLU A 78 -9.58 -2.28 0.84
CA GLU A 78 -9.62 -2.14 2.30
C GLU A 78 -10.29 -0.81 2.68
N ALA A 79 -11.30 -0.86 3.55
CA ALA A 79 -11.86 0.32 4.18
C ALA A 79 -10.91 0.81 5.28
N ARG A 80 -10.35 2.00 5.09
CA ARG A 80 -9.35 2.60 5.96
C ARG A 80 -9.91 3.79 6.69
N THR A 81 -9.94 3.70 8.02
CA THR A 81 -10.29 4.84 8.89
C THR A 81 -9.14 5.81 9.10
N VAL A 82 -7.92 5.47 8.65
CA VAL A 82 -6.74 6.34 8.73
C VAL A 82 -6.77 7.54 7.78
N TYR A 83 -7.69 7.56 6.82
CA TYR A 83 -7.89 8.65 5.85
C TYR A 83 -8.66 9.84 6.47
N THR A 84 -8.06 10.46 7.49
CA THR A 84 -8.69 11.50 8.30
C THR A 84 -8.37 12.93 7.87
N SER A 85 -7.34 13.15 7.05
CA SER A 85 -7.03 14.49 6.53
C SER A 85 -8.05 14.97 5.48
N ASP A 86 -8.13 16.29 5.30
CA ASP A 86 -9.14 16.94 4.46
C ASP A 86 -9.03 16.57 2.97
N ILE A 87 -7.86 16.10 2.52
CA ILE A 87 -7.68 15.64 1.13
C ILE A 87 -8.59 14.45 0.81
N PHE A 88 -9.05 13.69 1.81
CA PHE A 88 -9.91 12.53 1.62
C PHE A 88 -11.39 12.89 1.60
N GLU A 89 -11.78 14.13 1.84
CA GLU A 89 -13.18 14.54 1.73
C GLU A 89 -13.70 14.41 0.30
N SER A 90 -14.94 13.95 0.17
CA SER A 90 -15.59 13.79 -1.12
C SER A 90 -16.00 15.15 -1.68
N ARG A 91 -15.61 15.42 -2.93
CA ARG A 91 -16.07 16.59 -3.68
C ARG A 91 -17.44 16.40 -4.32
N PHE A 92 -17.98 15.18 -4.31
CA PHE A 92 -19.20 14.81 -5.03
C PHE A 92 -20.38 14.47 -4.13
N VAL A 93 -20.10 14.10 -2.87
CA VAL A 93 -21.10 13.64 -1.91
C VAL A 93 -20.79 14.30 -0.57
N GLU A 94 -21.65 15.22 -0.15
CA GLU A 94 -21.48 15.95 1.11
C GLU A 94 -21.41 15.00 2.31
N GLY A 95 -20.50 15.28 3.24
CA GLY A 95 -20.28 14.47 4.44
C GLY A 95 -19.60 13.11 4.21
N ALA A 96 -19.31 12.73 2.96
CA ALA A 96 -18.63 11.47 2.65
C ALA A 96 -17.11 11.65 2.55
N ARG A 97 -16.37 10.58 2.85
CA ARG A 97 -14.91 10.50 2.71
C ARG A 97 -14.50 9.34 1.82
N ARG A 98 -13.39 9.51 1.10
CA ARG A 98 -12.73 8.47 0.32
C ARG A 98 -11.99 7.54 1.27
N ALA A 99 -12.70 6.55 1.80
CA ALA A 99 -12.17 5.62 2.80
C ALA A 99 -11.58 4.33 2.20
N ASN A 100 -11.82 4.03 0.91
CA ASN A 100 -11.37 2.78 0.31
C ASN A 100 -9.95 2.92 -0.24
N HIS A 101 -9.08 1.98 0.11
CA HIS A 101 -7.74 1.88 -0.44
C HIS A 101 -7.79 1.39 -1.89
N LEU A 102 -7.38 2.23 -2.84
CA LEU A 102 -7.41 1.90 -4.28
C LEU A 102 -6.08 1.32 -4.80
N GLY A 103 -5.06 1.22 -3.94
CA GLY A 103 -3.75 0.66 -4.25
C GLY A 103 -3.53 -0.74 -3.70
N LEU A 104 -2.29 -1.20 -3.80
CA LEU A 104 -1.73 -2.32 -3.08
C LEU A 104 -0.44 -1.83 -2.44
N ASP A 105 -0.35 -1.87 -1.12
CA ASP A 105 0.82 -1.41 -0.40
C ASP A 105 1.71 -2.59 -0.01
N LEU A 106 3.02 -2.39 -0.16
CA LEU A 106 4.06 -3.26 0.39
C LEU A 106 4.84 -2.47 1.44
N PHE A 107 4.58 -2.73 2.72
CA PHE A 107 5.26 -2.08 3.84
C PHE A 107 6.57 -2.81 4.11
N MET A 108 7.68 -2.13 3.87
CA MET A 108 9.03 -2.66 4.01
C MET A 108 9.94 -1.63 4.69
N PRO A 109 11.06 -2.05 5.30
CA PRO A 109 11.97 -1.13 5.99
C PRO A 109 12.48 -0.01 5.09
N ALA A 110 12.72 1.17 5.68
CA ALA A 110 13.37 2.29 5.00
C ALA A 110 14.72 1.85 4.40
N GLY A 111 15.03 2.36 3.21
CA GLY A 111 16.22 1.96 2.45
C GLY A 111 16.07 0.68 1.62
N THR A 112 14.90 0.03 1.62
CA THR A 112 14.59 -1.06 0.69
C THR A 112 14.75 -0.59 -0.76
N ARG A 113 15.54 -1.32 -1.55
CA ARG A 113 15.74 -1.01 -2.97
C ARG A 113 14.50 -1.36 -3.79
N LEU A 114 14.13 -0.46 -4.70
CA LEU A 114 13.03 -0.63 -5.65
C LEU A 114 13.55 -0.57 -7.08
N TYR A 115 13.02 -1.45 -7.93
CA TYR A 115 13.43 -1.59 -9.32
C TYR A 115 12.24 -1.38 -10.27
N THR A 116 12.53 -0.89 -11.48
CA THR A 116 11.49 -0.82 -12.52
C THR A 116 11.19 -2.22 -13.06
N PRO A 117 9.91 -2.61 -13.18
CA PRO A 117 9.54 -3.93 -13.71
C PRO A 117 9.65 -4.02 -15.23
N LEU A 118 9.92 -2.91 -15.93
CA LEU A 118 10.00 -2.87 -17.38
C LEU A 118 10.97 -1.76 -17.85
N ALA A 119 11.48 -1.89 -19.08
CA ALA A 119 12.24 -0.84 -19.72
C ALA A 119 11.34 0.37 -19.98
N ALA A 120 11.60 1.48 -19.28
CA ALA A 120 10.75 2.66 -19.28
C ALA A 120 11.58 3.95 -19.24
N THR A 121 10.94 5.06 -19.59
CA THR A 121 11.47 6.41 -19.37
C THR A 121 10.77 7.03 -18.17
N VAL A 122 11.55 7.52 -17.19
CA VAL A 122 11.02 8.29 -16.06
C VAL A 122 10.42 9.59 -16.59
N ARG A 123 9.15 9.87 -16.26
CA ARG A 123 8.43 11.05 -16.75
C ARG A 123 8.44 12.21 -15.76
N SER A 124 8.43 11.92 -14.47
CA SER A 124 8.50 12.88 -13.38
C SER A 124 9.21 12.25 -12.17
N VAL A 125 9.84 13.10 -11.37
CA VAL A 125 10.37 12.77 -10.04
C VAL A 125 9.97 13.93 -9.14
N GLU A 126 9.35 13.59 -8.02
CA GLU A 126 8.95 14.53 -6.98
C GLU A 126 9.62 14.07 -5.68
N ILE A 127 10.16 15.01 -4.92
CA ILE A 127 10.74 14.79 -3.60
C ILE A 127 9.95 15.71 -2.66
N GLU A 128 9.19 15.10 -1.75
CA GLU A 128 8.43 15.80 -0.71
C GLU A 128 9.33 16.12 0.50
#